data_AF-A0A810AQN3-F1
#
_entry.id   AF-A0A810AQN3-F1
#
_cell.length_a   1.000
_cell.length_b   1.000
_cell.length_c   1.000
_cell.angle_alpha   90.00
_cell.angle_beta   90.00
_cell.angle_gamma   90.00
#
_symmetry.space_group_name_H-M   'P 1'
#
loop_
_entity.id
_entity.type
_entity.pdbx_description
1 polymer ?
#
loop_
_entity_poly.entity_id
_entity_poly.type
_entity_poly.pdbx_seq_one_letter_code
_entity_poly.pdbx_strand_id
1 'polypeptide(L)'
;MARGFLRVYRTYNMIDKNPVIDKVRTLVQDEGLIKKLGIVHEISGVSTSTLDNWFNGTTRSPQHATIAAVITSLGYREEFVKDHDLDIESERKAAAAWLEKHEKVKAKAKPAKSNGHRKAKAKR
;
A
#
# COMPACT_ATOMS: atom_id res chain seq x y z
N MET A 1 -17.19 14.22 5.21
CA MET A 1 -16.11 13.23 5.22
C MET A 1 -15.46 13.27 6.59
N ALA A 2 -15.72 12.29 7.45
CA ALA A 2 -14.98 12.15 8.71
C ALA A 2 -13.49 12.01 8.35
N ARG A 3 -12.61 12.78 9.00
CA ARG A 3 -11.16 12.60 8.86
C ARG A 3 -10.83 11.22 9.45
N GLY A 4 -10.71 10.22 8.59
CA GLY A 4 -10.36 8.87 8.99
C GLY A 4 -8.99 8.89 9.64
N PHE A 5 -8.92 8.49 10.91
CA PHE A 5 -7.64 8.21 11.54
C PHE A 5 -7.02 7.05 10.77
N LEU A 6 -5.89 7.27 10.10
CA LEU A 6 -5.18 6.22 9.37
C LEU A 6 -4.67 5.20 10.40
N ARG A 7 -5.32 4.05 10.45
CA ARG A 7 -4.89 2.93 11.28
C ARG A 7 -3.71 2.26 10.58
N VAL A 8 -2.53 2.47 11.13
CA VAL A 8 -1.31 1.80 10.68
C VAL A 8 -1.43 0.33 11.06
N TYR A 9 -1.02 -0.60 10.21
CA TYR A 9 -1.09 -2.02 10.55
C TYR A 9 0.08 -2.40 11.45
N ARG A 10 -0.15 -3.30 12.41
CA ARG A 10 0.90 -3.75 13.34
C ARG A 10 2.05 -4.45 12.61
N THR A 11 1.72 -5.27 11.61
CA THR A 11 2.64 -6.17 10.91
C THR A 11 3.14 -5.62 9.58
N TYR A 12 2.55 -4.53 9.09
CA TYR A 12 2.84 -4.01 7.76
C TYR A 12 3.16 -2.51 7.85
N ASN A 13 4.43 -2.23 8.12
CA ASN A 13 4.99 -0.88 8.20
C ASN A 13 5.99 -0.67 7.06
N MET A 14 5.74 0.33 6.22
CA MET A 14 6.69 0.78 5.21
C MET A 14 7.26 2.12 5.63
N ILE A 15 8.59 2.24 5.58
CA ILE A 15 9.27 3.50 5.88
C ILE A 15 9.14 4.46 4.69
N ASP A 16 9.42 3.96 3.47
CA ASP A 16 9.40 4.77 2.24
C ASP A 16 8.38 4.24 1.23
N LYS A 17 8.69 3.17 0.49
CA LYS A 17 7.78 2.54 -0.47
C LYS A 17 7.44 1.11 -0.05
N ASN A 18 6.37 0.59 -0.62
CA ASN A 18 6.01 -0.81 -0.49
C ASN A 18 7.12 -1.66 -1.13
N PRO A 19 7.75 -2.60 -0.41
CA PRO A 19 8.81 -3.46 -0.96
C PRO A 19 8.32 -4.30 -2.15
N VAL A 20 7.02 -4.47 -2.33
CA VAL A 20 6.45 -5.10 -3.52
C VAL A 20 6.83 -4.37 -4.81
N ILE A 21 7.02 -3.05 -4.76
CA ILE A 21 7.41 -2.24 -5.91
C ILE A 21 8.81 -2.63 -6.37
N ASP A 22 9.75 -2.81 -5.43
CA ASP A 22 11.12 -3.22 -5.76
C ASP A 22 11.14 -4.64 -6.33
N LYS A 23 10.34 -5.56 -5.76
CA LYS A 23 10.19 -6.91 -6.31
C LYS A 23 9.67 -6.89 -7.74
N VAL A 24 8.59 -6.14 -8.01
CA VAL A 24 8.04 -6.00 -9.37
C VAL A 24 9.06 -5.34 -10.30
N ARG A 25 9.83 -4.35 -9.83
CA ARG A 25 10.89 -3.72 -10.61
C ARG A 25 11.95 -4.73 -11.04
N THR A 26 12.38 -5.59 -10.13
CA THR A 26 13.32 -6.67 -10.42
C THR A 26 12.75 -7.62 -11.47
N LEU A 27 11.51 -8.09 -11.32
CA LEU A 27 10.87 -8.96 -12.32
C LEU A 27 10.81 -8.32 -13.71
N VAL A 28 10.39 -7.05 -13.79
CA VAL A 28 10.34 -6.30 -15.06
C VAL A 28 11.74 -6.12 -15.67
N GLN A 29 12.77 -6.00 -14.82
CA GLN A 29 14.16 -5.89 -15.25
C GLN A 29 14.72 -7.23 -15.74
N ASP A 30 14.39 -8.33 -15.08
CA ASP A 30 14.81 -9.69 -15.44
C ASP A 30 14.24 -10.09 -16.81
N GLU A 31 13.01 -9.68 -17.12
CA GLU A 31 12.41 -9.82 -18.45
C GLU A 31 12.95 -8.83 -19.50
N GLY A 32 13.88 -7.94 -19.12
CA GLY A 32 14.48 -6.94 -20.02
C GLY A 32 13.52 -5.82 -20.45
N LEU A 33 12.40 -5.64 -19.74
CA LEU A 33 11.32 -4.72 -20.09
C LEU A 33 11.38 -3.36 -19.36
N ILE A 34 12.37 -3.14 -18.49
CA ILE A 34 12.45 -1.91 -17.67
C ILE A 34 12.53 -0.61 -18.49
N LYS A 35 13.13 -0.66 -19.69
CA LYS A 35 13.18 0.49 -20.63
C LYS A 35 12.02 0.49 -21.63
N LYS A 36 11.16 -0.52 -21.59
CA LYS A 36 10.07 -0.79 -22.55
C LYS A 36 8.73 -0.93 -21.84
N LEU A 37 8.41 0.01 -20.95
CA LEU A 37 7.18 -0.03 -20.15
C LEU A 37 5.89 -0.02 -21.01
N GLY A 38 5.96 0.43 -22.27
CA GLY A 38 4.84 0.30 -23.23
C GLY A 38 4.41 -1.15 -23.45
N ILE A 39 5.37 -2.07 -23.53
CA ILE A 39 5.07 -3.51 -23.69
C ILE A 39 4.41 -4.04 -22.42
N VAL A 40 4.93 -3.67 -21.24
CA VAL A 40 4.32 -4.05 -19.95
C VAL A 40 2.89 -3.52 -19.85
N HIS A 41 2.63 -2.30 -20.34
CA HIS A 41 1.30 -1.74 -20.41
C HIS A 41 0.36 -2.54 -21.33
N GLU A 42 0.82 -2.91 -22.52
CA GLU A 42 0.03 -3.69 -23.49
C GLU A 42 -0.40 -5.05 -22.94
N ILE A 43 0.48 -5.74 -22.21
CA ILE A 43 0.19 -7.08 -21.69
C ILE A 43 -0.54 -7.08 -20.34
N SER A 44 -0.30 -6.07 -19.48
CA SER A 44 -0.87 -6.02 -18.12
C SER A 44 -2.12 -5.15 -18.02
N GLY A 45 -2.35 -4.24 -18.97
CA GLY A 45 -3.37 -3.21 -18.92
C GLY A 45 -3.08 -2.06 -17.94
N VAL A 46 -1.97 -2.11 -17.19
CA VAL A 46 -1.59 -1.04 -16.25
C VAL A 46 -0.93 0.09 -17.02
N SER A 47 -1.38 1.33 -16.82
CA SER A 47 -0.84 2.49 -17.55
C SER A 47 0.67 2.69 -17.33
N THR A 48 1.38 3.11 -18.39
CA THR A 48 2.82 3.40 -18.34
C THR A 48 3.17 4.45 -17.29
N SER A 49 2.33 5.47 -17.11
CA SER A 49 2.50 6.49 -16.07
C SER A 49 2.35 5.94 -14.65
N THR A 50 1.53 4.90 -14.46
CA THR A 50 1.40 4.21 -13.18
C THR A 50 2.66 3.40 -12.88
N LEU A 51 3.17 2.66 -13.87
CA LEU A 51 4.41 1.90 -13.75
C LEU A 51 5.61 2.82 -13.47
N ASP A 52 5.74 3.93 -14.19
CA ASP A 52 6.78 4.93 -13.95
C ASP A 52 6.65 5.55 -12.54
N ASN A 53 5.42 5.83 -12.09
CA ASN A 53 5.19 6.33 -10.74
C ASN A 53 5.54 5.33 -9.63
N TRP A 54 5.48 4.03 -9.90
CA TRP A 54 5.96 3.00 -8.98
C TRP A 54 7.49 3.07 -8.89
N PHE A 55 8.18 2.99 -10.02
CA PHE A 55 9.63 2.84 -10.07
C PHE A 55 10.40 4.13 -9.75
N ASN A 56 9.90 5.27 -10.21
CA ASN A 56 10.59 6.57 -10.15
C ASN A 56 9.78 7.65 -9.44
N GLY A 57 8.45 7.52 -9.40
CA GLY A 57 7.57 8.53 -8.84
C GLY A 57 7.27 8.39 -7.35
N THR A 58 6.17 9.01 -6.94
CA THR A 58 5.77 9.20 -5.54
C THR A 58 4.84 8.10 -5.01
N THR A 59 4.49 7.11 -5.83
CA THR A 59 3.57 6.05 -5.38
C THR A 59 4.25 5.21 -4.31
N ARG A 60 3.67 5.23 -3.10
CA ARG A 60 4.19 4.49 -1.94
C ARG A 60 3.52 3.13 -1.75
N SER A 61 2.23 3.02 -2.07
CA SER A 61 1.45 1.80 -1.85
C SER A 61 0.53 1.53 -3.05
N PRO A 62 0.99 0.76 -4.05
CA PRO A 62 0.16 0.34 -5.17
C PRO A 62 -0.96 -0.60 -4.69
N GLN A 63 -2.02 -0.70 -5.50
CA GLN A 63 -3.08 -1.65 -5.23
C GLN A 63 -2.60 -3.07 -5.56
N HIS A 64 -3.03 -4.04 -4.76
CA HIS A 64 -2.66 -5.44 -4.97
C HIS A 64 -3.12 -5.95 -6.34
N ALA A 65 -4.34 -5.60 -6.77
CA ALA A 65 -4.87 -6.00 -8.09
C ALA A 65 -3.97 -5.56 -9.25
N THR A 66 -3.44 -4.33 -9.19
CA THR A 66 -2.54 -3.82 -10.23
C THR A 66 -1.18 -4.53 -10.22
N ILE A 67 -0.70 -4.94 -9.05
CA ILE A 67 0.55 -5.69 -8.90
C ILE A 67 0.36 -7.10 -9.46
N ALA A 68 -0.72 -7.78 -9.07
CA ALA A 68 -1.06 -9.10 -9.56
C ALA A 68 -1.16 -9.11 -11.09
N ALA A 69 -1.88 -8.15 -11.68
CA ALA A 69 -2.01 -8.05 -13.15
C ALA A 69 -0.65 -7.98 -13.87
N VAL A 70 0.28 -7.15 -13.36
CA VAL A 70 1.63 -7.04 -13.93
C VAL A 70 2.40 -8.35 -13.78
N ILE A 71 2.46 -8.91 -12.57
CA ILE A 71 3.19 -10.15 -12.29
C ILE A 71 2.67 -11.31 -13.14
N THR A 72 1.34 -11.48 -13.21
CA THR A 72 0.72 -12.54 -14.02
C THR A 72 0.95 -12.35 -15.52
N SER A 73 0.95 -11.10 -16.00
CA SER A 73 1.22 -10.81 -17.42
C SER A 73 2.65 -11.13 -17.83
N LEU A 74 3.58 -11.09 -16.88
CA LEU A 74 4.97 -11.48 -17.07
C LEU A 74 5.20 -13.00 -16.90
N GLY A 75 4.13 -13.78 -16.66
CA GLY A 75 4.21 -15.23 -16.50
C GLY A 75 4.55 -15.71 -15.09
N TYR A 76 4.61 -14.82 -14.10
CA TYR A 76 4.85 -15.17 -12.71
C TYR A 76 3.53 -15.42 -11.97
N ARG A 77 3.59 -16.28 -10.94
CA ARG A 77 2.46 -16.53 -10.03
C ARG A 77 2.78 -16.02 -8.62
N GLU A 78 1.79 -15.42 -7.98
CA GLU A 78 1.88 -15.05 -6.58
C GLU A 78 1.45 -16.21 -5.70
N GLU A 79 2.25 -16.53 -4.67
CA GLU A 79 1.96 -17.58 -3.72
C GLU A 79 2.06 -17.07 -2.28
N PHE A 80 1.14 -17.53 -1.44
CA PHE A 80 1.20 -17.31 0.00
C PHE A 80 2.00 -18.43 0.63
N VAL A 81 3.25 -18.13 1.00
CA VAL A 81 4.14 -19.07 1.70
C VAL A 81 4.07 -18.82 3.19
N LYS A 82 3.88 -19.89 3.97
CA LYS A 82 3.93 -19.81 5.43
C LYS A 82 5.38 -19.65 5.89
N ASP A 83 5.67 -18.51 6.51
CA ASP A 83 7.02 -18.17 7.00
C ASP A 83 7.28 -18.72 8.42
N HIS A 84 6.28 -18.65 9.30
CA HIS A 84 6.38 -19.13 10.69
C HIS A 84 5.05 -19.70 11.18
N ASP A 85 5.12 -20.51 12.24
CA ASP A 85 3.93 -20.99 12.94
C ASP A 85 3.30 -19.87 13.77
N LEU A 86 1.97 -19.77 13.67
CA LEU A 86 1.20 -18.75 14.36
C LEU A 86 0.78 -19.26 15.74
N ASP A 87 1.35 -18.70 16.80
CA ASP A 87 0.81 -18.85 18.15
C ASP A 87 -0.31 -17.81 18.36
N ILE A 88 -1.55 -18.30 18.30
CA ILE A 88 -2.75 -17.47 18.33
C ILE A 88 -2.86 -16.68 19.65
N GLU A 89 -2.47 -17.27 20.79
CA GLU A 89 -2.67 -16.62 22.09
C GLU A 89 -1.71 -15.45 22.30
N SER A 90 -0.42 -15.67 22.03
CA SER A 90 0.58 -14.61 22.14
C SER A 90 0.28 -13.49 21.14
N GLU A 91 -0.17 -13.83 19.94
CA GLU A 91 -0.49 -12.85 18.91
C GLU A 91 -1.70 -11.99 19.24
N ARG A 92 -2.76 -12.59 19.81
CA ARG A 92 -3.93 -11.84 20.29
C ARG A 92 -3.57 -10.91 21.45
N LYS A 93 -2.70 -11.37 22.37
CA LYS A 93 -2.22 -10.53 23.47
C LYS A 93 -1.41 -9.33 22.95
N ALA A 94 -0.50 -9.56 22.01
CA ALA A 94 0.28 -8.50 21.38
C ALA A 94 -0.61 -7.53 20.58
N ALA A 95 -1.65 -8.03 19.89
CA ALA A 95 -2.63 -7.19 19.20
C ALA A 95 -3.45 -6.32 20.15
N ALA A 96 -3.88 -6.86 21.30
CA ALA A 96 -4.61 -6.12 22.32
C ALA A 96 -3.75 -4.98 22.91
N ALA A 97 -2.48 -5.26 23.26
CA ALA A 97 -1.55 -4.26 23.76
C ALA A 97 -1.28 -3.15 22.74
N TRP A 98 -1.18 -3.50 21.45
CA TRP A 98 -1.02 -2.54 20.37
C TRP A 98 -2.25 -1.64 20.20
N LEU A 99 -3.46 -2.21 20.27
CA LEU A 99 -4.71 -1.45 20.19
C LEU A 99 -4.85 -0.46 21.33
N GLU A 100 -4.55 -0.88 22.57
CA GLU A 100 -4.60 -0.03 23.73
C GLU A 100 -3.65 1.17 23.60
N LYS A 101 -2.42 0.93 23.10
CA LYS A 101 -1.46 1.98 22.80
C LYS A 101 -2.01 2.96 21.76
N HIS A 102 -2.64 2.46 20.71
CA HIS A 102 -3.18 3.29 19.63
C HIS A 102 -4.36 4.15 20.09
N GLU A 103 -5.26 3.60 20.91
CA GLU A 103 -6.38 4.35 21.50
C GLU A 103 -5.88 5.43 22.47
N LYS A 104 -4.85 5.14 23.29
CA LYS A 104 -4.20 6.15 24.15
C LYS A 104 -3.58 7.29 23.34
N VAL A 105 -2.95 7.00 22.20
CA VAL A 105 -2.39 8.01 21.28
C VAL A 105 -3.51 8.85 20.67
N LYS A 106 -4.58 8.21 20.20
CA LYS A 106 -5.75 8.89 19.62
C LYS A 106 -6.46 9.79 20.63
N ALA A 107 -6.61 9.34 21.88
CA ALA A 107 -7.20 10.14 22.97
C ALA A 107 -6.37 11.38 23.32
N LYS A 108 -5.04 11.31 23.15
CA LYS A 108 -4.12 12.45 23.39
C LYS A 108 -3.95 13.37 22.16
N ALA A 109 -4.42 12.95 20.98
CA ALA A 109 -4.25 13.71 19.75
C ALA A 109 -5.14 14.96 19.76
N LYS A 110 -4.53 16.14 19.52
CA LYS A 110 -5.28 17.40 19.41
C LYS A 110 -6.26 17.32 18.23
N PRO A 111 -7.47 17.89 18.36
CA PRO A 111 -8.42 17.92 17.26
C PRO A 111 -7.79 18.63 16.05
N ALA A 112 -7.90 18.00 14.89
CA ALA A 112 -7.26 18.51 13.69
C ALA A 112 -7.82 19.89 13.33
N LYS A 113 -6.94 20.90 13.19
CA LYS A 113 -7.32 22.25 12.75
C LYS A 113 -8.14 22.15 11.44
N SER A 114 -9.28 22.81 11.39
CA SER A 114 -10.06 22.90 10.15
C SER A 114 -9.31 23.82 9.19
N ASN A 115 -9.00 23.35 7.99
CA ASN A 115 -8.63 24.27 6.93
C ASN A 115 -9.95 24.93 6.50
N GLY A 116 -10.06 26.24 6.65
CA GLY A 116 -11.28 27.06 6.50
C GLY A 116 -11.96 27.03 5.12
N HIS A 117 -11.70 26.03 4.28
CA HIS A 117 -12.26 25.88 2.93
C HIS A 117 -13.62 25.19 2.87
N ARG A 118 -14.28 24.94 4.00
CA ARG A 118 -15.64 24.38 3.99
C ARG A 118 -16.61 25.49 3.57
N LYS A 119 -16.83 25.67 2.26
CA LYS A 119 -17.92 26.53 1.75
C LYS A 119 -19.22 26.07 2.40
N ALA A 120 -19.89 26.99 3.08
CA ALA A 120 -21.20 26.74 3.65
C ALA A 120 -22.12 26.28 2.51
N LYS A 121 -22.75 25.11 2.69
CA LYS A 121 -23.77 24.62 1.76
C LYS A 121 -24.91 25.65 1.83
N ALA A 122 -25.14 26.41 0.76
CA ALA A 122 -26.30 27.30 0.68
C ALA A 122 -27.55 26.46 0.92
N LYS A 123 -28.35 26.85 1.92
CA LYS A 123 -29.70 26.30 2.14
C LYS A 123 -30.52 26.64 0.89
N ARG A 124 -31.01 25.62 0.20
CA ARG A 124 -32.14 25.76 -0.74
C ARG A 124 -33.42 25.76 0.07
#